data_AF-A0A9P6GWA4-F1
#
_entry.id   AF-A0A9P6GWA4-F1
#
_cell.length_a   1.000
_cell.length_b   1.000
_cell.length_c   1.000
_cell.angle_alpha   90.00
_cell.angle_beta   90.00
_cell.angle_gamma   90.00
#
_symmetry.space_group_name_H-M   'P 1'
#
loop_
_entity.id
_entity.type
_entity.pdbx_description
1 polymer ?
#
loop_
_entity_poly.entity_id
_entity_poly.type
_entity_poly.pdbx_seq_one_letter_code
_entity_poly.pdbx_strand_id
1 'polypeptide(L)'
;MTSEVYNVKFNKEETVELFKRKAYESLKEENRRPISNHKFKEESRKKSKTLIDLIEASTTLKEENFLKIKNLITNTVIGAKKRNVTDCKRTPKTPRDNCDPEVIGSINRAFEDSLNIYPSYHLTDLAKIYQSAKEFYFEAAKRTKEPSKWKEAIETKIDSLKEQINLITIHERNEKLNKEEKSKLIKILEMPTSY
;
A
#
# COMPACT_ATOMS: atom_id res chain seq x y z
N MET A 1 -20.04 23.61 -16.57
CA MET A 1 -19.58 23.87 -15.20
C MET A 1 -18.11 23.47 -15.14
N THR A 2 -17.20 24.44 -15.06
CA THR A 2 -15.77 24.21 -14.90
C THR A 2 -15.50 23.95 -13.42
N SER A 3 -15.12 22.72 -13.05
CA SER A 3 -14.76 22.40 -11.67
C SER A 3 -13.43 23.06 -11.31
N GLU A 4 -13.48 24.03 -10.42
CA GLU A 4 -12.31 24.62 -9.77
C GLU A 4 -11.84 23.68 -8.67
N VAL A 5 -10.52 23.45 -8.57
CA VAL A 5 -9.91 22.59 -7.55
C VAL A 5 -8.94 23.44 -6.75
N TYR A 6 -9.14 23.48 -5.43
CA TYR A 6 -8.25 24.22 -4.54
C TYR A 6 -6.88 23.54 -4.46
N ASN A 7 -5.83 24.27 -4.84
CA ASN A 7 -4.46 23.78 -4.83
C ASN A 7 -3.76 24.19 -3.52
N VAL A 8 -3.70 23.25 -2.56
CA VAL A 8 -3.15 23.45 -1.21
C VAL A 8 -1.67 23.93 -1.27
N LYS A 9 -0.89 23.47 -2.25
CA LYS A 9 0.56 23.78 -2.35
C LYS A 9 0.81 25.22 -2.77
N PHE A 10 -0.12 25.84 -3.48
CA PHE A 10 -0.01 27.22 -3.97
C PHE A 10 -1.05 28.17 -3.37
N ASN A 11 -1.86 27.67 -2.42
CA ASN A 11 -2.89 28.39 -1.69
C ASN A 11 -3.81 29.23 -2.62
N LYS A 12 -4.22 28.63 -3.75
CA LYS A 12 -4.98 29.32 -4.79
C LYS A 12 -5.98 28.37 -5.46
N GLU A 13 -7.15 28.90 -5.79
CA GLU A 13 -8.14 28.22 -6.62
C GLU A 13 -7.76 28.38 -8.10
N GLU A 14 -7.63 27.25 -8.79
CA GLU A 14 -7.39 27.23 -10.24
C GLU A 14 -8.21 26.14 -10.91
N THR A 15 -8.57 26.37 -12.18
CA THR A 15 -9.25 25.36 -12.98
C THR A 15 -8.32 24.18 -13.28
N VAL A 16 -8.89 22.98 -13.37
CA VAL A 16 -8.14 21.75 -13.66
C VAL A 16 -7.34 21.86 -14.96
N GLU A 17 -7.89 22.53 -15.98
CA GLU A 17 -7.19 22.79 -17.24
C GLU A 17 -5.96 23.67 -17.04
N LEU A 18 -6.06 24.72 -16.21
CA LEU A 18 -4.94 25.62 -15.93
C LEU A 18 -3.85 24.92 -15.13
N PHE A 19 -4.22 24.11 -14.13
CA PHE A 19 -3.27 23.28 -13.37
C PHE A 19 -2.53 22.31 -14.29
N LYS A 20 -3.24 21.56 -15.14
CA LYS A 20 -2.65 20.63 -16.11
C LYS A 20 -1.67 21.34 -17.04
N ARG A 21 -1.99 22.56 -17.49
CA ARG A 21 -1.12 23.36 -18.35
C ARG A 21 0.17 23.75 -17.65
N LYS A 22 0.08 24.27 -16.43
CA LYS A 22 1.25 24.64 -15.60
C LYS A 22 2.13 23.44 -15.26
N ALA A 23 1.52 22.30 -14.91
CA ALA A 23 2.24 21.05 -14.66
C ALA A 23 2.98 20.59 -15.93
N TYR A 24 2.32 20.66 -17.10
CA TYR A 24 2.94 20.30 -18.37
C TYR A 24 4.10 21.24 -18.75
N GLU A 25 4.00 22.53 -18.44
CA GLU A 25 5.08 23.50 -18.63
C GLU A 25 6.26 23.25 -17.68
N SER A 26 5.98 22.85 -16.44
CA SER A 26 7.01 22.52 -15.44
C SER A 26 7.77 21.23 -15.76
N LEU A 27 7.21 20.37 -16.61
CA LEU A 27 7.80 19.11 -17.07
C LEU A 27 8.53 19.25 -18.41
N LYS A 28 8.80 20.47 -18.88
CA LYS A 28 9.63 20.70 -20.06
C LYS A 28 11.09 20.84 -19.66
N GLU A 29 11.98 20.30 -20.49
CA GLU A 29 13.42 20.57 -20.39
C GLU A 29 13.72 22.04 -20.70
N GLU A 30 14.94 22.48 -20.42
CA GLU A 30 15.43 23.85 -20.66
C GLU A 30 15.25 24.30 -22.12
N ASN A 31 15.22 23.35 -23.05
CA ASN A 31 14.95 23.54 -24.48
C ASN A 31 13.44 23.58 -24.85
N ARG A 32 12.56 23.68 -23.85
CA ARG A 32 11.08 23.65 -23.95
C ARG A 32 10.47 22.37 -24.53
N ARG A 33 11.24 21.28 -24.68
CA ARG A 33 10.72 19.99 -25.11
C ARG A 33 10.14 19.22 -23.92
N PRO A 34 9.07 18.43 -24.11
CA PRO A 34 8.55 17.57 -23.05
C PRO A 34 9.63 16.60 -22.58
N ILE A 35 9.84 16.48 -21.26
CA ILE A 35 10.70 15.45 -20.68
C ILE A 35 10.15 14.07 -21.05
N SER A 36 11.03 13.15 -21.44
CA SER A 36 10.64 11.75 -21.66
C SER A 36 10.31 11.07 -20.32
N ASN A 37 9.33 10.16 -20.32
CA ASN A 37 8.96 9.38 -19.13
C ASN A 37 10.16 8.63 -18.51
N HIS A 38 11.13 8.21 -19.35
CA HIS A 38 12.36 7.58 -18.88
C HIS A 38 13.20 8.56 -18.06
N LYS A 39 13.49 9.74 -18.62
CA LYS A 39 14.34 10.76 -17.99
C LYS A 39 13.69 11.34 -16.72
N PHE A 40 12.37 11.57 -16.74
CA PHE A 40 11.60 11.98 -15.56
C PHE A 40 11.76 10.99 -14.38
N LYS A 41 11.60 9.68 -14.67
CA LYS A 41 11.74 8.62 -13.66
C LYS A 41 13.17 8.47 -13.17
N GLU A 42 14.16 8.71 -14.03
CA GLU A 42 15.57 8.62 -13.67
C GLU A 42 15.99 9.78 -12.75
N GLU A 43 15.56 11.00 -13.06
CA GLU A 43 15.81 12.20 -12.25
C GLU A 43 15.12 12.13 -10.87
N SER A 44 13.91 11.57 -10.84
CA SER A 44 13.16 11.30 -9.60
C SER A 44 13.83 10.24 -8.71
N ARG A 45 14.66 9.34 -9.27
CA ARG A 45 15.43 8.34 -8.51
C ARG A 45 16.75 8.89 -7.97
N LYS A 46 17.32 9.93 -8.61
CA LYS A 46 18.61 10.54 -8.22
C LYS A 46 18.48 11.53 -7.06
N LYS A 47 17.29 12.10 -6.83
CA LYS A 47 17.03 13.00 -5.69
C LYS A 47 16.79 12.18 -4.41
N SER A 48 17.55 12.49 -3.37
CA SER A 48 17.26 12.01 -2.01
C SER A 48 15.84 12.44 -1.62
N LYS A 49 14.97 11.46 -1.37
CA LYS A 49 13.56 11.71 -1.05
C LYS A 49 13.46 12.44 0.28
N THR A 50 12.78 13.57 0.28
CA THR A 50 12.42 14.27 1.51
C THR A 50 11.31 13.52 2.24
N LEU A 51 11.09 13.84 3.52
CA LEU A 51 9.97 13.28 4.29
C LEU A 51 8.62 13.58 3.61
N ILE A 52 8.50 14.74 2.96
CA ILE A 52 7.31 15.13 2.19
C ILE A 52 7.13 14.21 0.98
N ASP A 53 8.19 13.92 0.23
CA ASP A 53 8.12 13.00 -0.93
C ASP A 53 7.70 11.58 -0.51
N LEU A 54 8.14 11.12 0.67
CA LEU A 54 7.74 9.83 1.24
C LEU A 54 6.26 9.84 1.67
N ILE A 55 5.81 10.93 2.31
CA ILE A 55 4.40 11.10 2.69
C ILE A 55 3.52 11.16 1.44
N GLU A 56 3.87 11.96 0.43
CA GLU A 56 3.15 12.06 -0.84
C GLU A 56 3.10 10.71 -1.56
N ALA A 57 4.21 9.97 -1.64
CA ALA A 57 4.24 8.64 -2.25
C ALA A 57 3.38 7.61 -1.48
N SER A 58 3.42 7.62 -0.15
CA SER A 58 2.60 6.75 0.68
C SER A 58 1.10 7.09 0.57
N THR A 59 0.78 8.37 0.49
CA THR A 59 -0.57 8.88 0.28
C THR A 59 -1.08 8.48 -1.11
N THR A 60 -0.22 8.56 -2.13
CA THR A 60 -0.55 8.13 -3.49
C THR A 60 -0.85 6.64 -3.56
N LEU A 61 -0.04 5.79 -2.89
CA LEU A 61 -0.29 4.35 -2.85
C LEU A 61 -1.58 4.00 -2.08
N LYS A 62 -1.86 4.71 -0.99
CA LYS A 62 -3.14 4.60 -0.26
C LYS A 62 -4.32 5.01 -1.14
N GLU A 63 -4.20 6.11 -1.89
CA GLU A 63 -5.26 6.60 -2.76
C GLU A 63 -5.45 5.69 -4.00
N GLU A 64 -4.39 5.11 -4.55
CA GLU A 64 -4.49 4.10 -5.61
C GLU A 64 -5.23 2.85 -5.14
N ASN A 65 -4.91 2.37 -3.92
CA ASN A 65 -5.62 1.25 -3.32
C ASN A 65 -7.08 1.59 -3.03
N PHE A 66 -7.34 2.80 -2.53
CA PHE A 66 -8.70 3.32 -2.36
C PHE A 66 -9.46 3.35 -3.68
N LEU A 67 -8.88 3.87 -4.77
CA LEU A 67 -9.53 3.91 -6.09
C LEU A 67 -9.87 2.51 -6.62
N LYS A 68 -8.99 1.53 -6.42
CA LYS A 68 -9.27 0.12 -6.74
C LYS A 68 -10.47 -0.40 -5.95
N ILE A 69 -10.47 -0.18 -4.63
CA ILE A 69 -11.57 -0.57 -3.74
C ILE A 69 -12.87 0.13 -4.14
N LYS A 70 -12.84 1.43 -4.41
CA LYS A 70 -13.97 2.25 -4.84
C LYS A 70 -14.57 1.77 -6.15
N ASN A 71 -13.76 1.49 -7.16
CA ASN A 71 -14.25 0.96 -8.43
C ASN A 71 -14.90 -0.42 -8.25
N LEU A 72 -14.30 -1.30 -7.45
CA LEU A 72 -14.85 -2.61 -7.17
C LEU A 72 -16.16 -2.53 -6.39
N ILE A 73 -16.24 -1.68 -5.37
CA ILE A 73 -17.47 -1.44 -4.59
C ILE A 73 -18.56 -0.85 -5.48
N THR A 74 -18.24 0.17 -6.27
CA THR A 74 -19.22 0.82 -7.17
C THR A 74 -19.81 -0.20 -8.15
N ASN A 75 -18.98 -1.04 -8.78
CA ASN A 75 -19.44 -2.11 -9.66
C ASN A 75 -20.29 -3.15 -8.92
N THR A 76 -19.91 -3.50 -7.69
CA THR A 76 -20.63 -4.47 -6.88
C THR A 76 -21.99 -3.91 -6.44
N VAL A 77 -22.06 -2.65 -6.02
CA VAL A 77 -23.30 -1.92 -5.65
C VAL A 77 -24.24 -1.78 -6.84
N ILE A 78 -23.73 -1.34 -8.00
CA ILE A 78 -24.52 -1.26 -9.24
C ILE A 78 -25.06 -2.65 -9.61
N GLY A 79 -24.23 -3.68 -9.51
CA GLY A 79 -24.63 -5.06 -9.74
C GLY A 79 -25.65 -5.57 -8.70
N ALA A 80 -25.54 -5.15 -7.45
CA ALA A 80 -26.40 -5.59 -6.35
C ALA A 80 -27.81 -4.99 -6.43
N LYS A 81 -27.97 -3.79 -7.00
CA LYS A 81 -29.30 -3.22 -7.30
C LYS A 81 -30.20 -4.21 -8.06
N LYS A 82 -29.60 -5.01 -8.96
CA LYS A 82 -30.29 -6.02 -9.79
C LYS A 82 -30.56 -7.36 -9.08
N ARG A 83 -29.99 -7.60 -7.90
CA ARG A 83 -30.09 -8.88 -7.16
C ARG A 83 -31.18 -8.81 -6.10
N ASN A 84 -31.69 -9.95 -5.62
CA ASN A 84 -32.54 -9.96 -4.44
C ASN A 84 -31.69 -9.94 -3.17
N VAL A 85 -32.22 -9.37 -2.08
CA VAL A 85 -31.54 -9.32 -0.77
C VAL A 85 -31.25 -10.73 -0.22
N THR A 86 -32.05 -11.72 -0.65
CA THR A 86 -31.92 -13.14 -0.28
C THR A 86 -30.74 -13.83 -0.95
N ASP A 87 -30.20 -13.28 -2.03
CA ASP A 87 -29.18 -13.94 -2.87
C ASP A 87 -27.74 -13.72 -2.34
N CYS A 88 -27.60 -13.22 -1.11
CA CYS A 88 -26.32 -12.88 -0.53
C CYS A 88 -25.44 -14.11 -0.23
N LYS A 89 -24.14 -14.01 -0.49
CA LYS A 89 -23.21 -15.08 -0.14
C LYS A 89 -22.99 -15.13 1.36
N ARG A 90 -23.03 -16.34 1.93
CA ARG A 90 -22.72 -16.55 3.34
C ARG A 90 -21.25 -16.21 3.59
N THR A 91 -21.01 -15.14 4.34
CA THR A 91 -19.70 -14.66 4.76
C THR A 91 -19.51 -14.93 6.25
N PRO A 92 -18.58 -15.82 6.65
CA PRO A 92 -18.30 -16.11 8.05
C PRO A 92 -17.81 -14.87 8.79
N LYS A 93 -17.92 -14.88 10.11
CA LYS A 93 -17.45 -13.77 10.95
C LYS A 93 -15.92 -13.73 10.92
N THR A 94 -15.35 -12.60 10.53
CA THR A 94 -13.90 -12.37 10.61
C THR A 94 -13.52 -12.06 12.06
N PRO A 95 -12.51 -12.76 12.65
CA PRO A 95 -11.94 -12.38 13.94
C PRO A 95 -11.37 -10.96 13.90
N ARG A 96 -11.47 -10.20 15.01
CA ARG A 96 -10.99 -8.81 15.07
C ARG A 96 -9.49 -8.69 14.75
N ASP A 97 -8.69 -9.66 15.16
CA ASP A 97 -7.24 -9.64 14.96
C ASP A 97 -6.85 -9.79 13.49
N ASN A 98 -7.74 -10.39 12.69
CA ASN A 98 -7.56 -10.54 11.25
C ASN A 98 -8.15 -9.37 10.47
N CYS A 99 -8.69 -8.37 11.15
CA CYS A 99 -9.30 -7.23 10.49
C CYS A 99 -8.26 -6.20 10.08
N ASP A 100 -8.15 -5.94 8.78
CA ASP A 100 -7.33 -4.85 8.26
C ASP A 100 -8.07 -3.49 8.36
N PRO A 101 -7.65 -2.58 9.27
CA PRO A 101 -8.35 -1.31 9.48
C PRO A 101 -8.22 -0.35 8.29
N GLU A 102 -7.14 -0.43 7.51
CA GLU A 102 -6.95 0.43 6.33
C GLU A 102 -7.91 0.02 5.21
N VAL A 103 -8.10 -1.29 5.02
CA VAL A 103 -9.08 -1.82 4.06
C VAL A 103 -10.50 -1.44 4.49
N ILE A 104 -10.84 -1.58 5.78
CA ILE A 104 -12.16 -1.17 6.30
C ILE A 104 -12.39 0.33 6.10
N GLY A 105 -11.39 1.17 6.42
CA GLY A 105 -11.49 2.62 6.21
C GLY A 105 -11.72 2.99 4.74
N SER A 106 -11.00 2.32 3.84
CA SER A 106 -11.17 2.51 2.38
C SER A 106 -12.55 2.08 1.90
N ILE A 107 -13.07 0.97 2.44
CA ILE A 107 -14.42 0.48 2.15
C ILE A 107 -15.46 1.49 2.62
N ASN A 108 -15.38 1.97 3.86
CA ASN A 108 -16.33 2.93 4.42
C ASN A 108 -16.37 4.22 3.61
N ARG A 109 -15.20 4.81 3.30
CA ARG A 109 -15.09 6.00 2.46
C ARG A 109 -15.70 5.77 1.07
N ALA A 110 -15.47 4.61 0.47
CA ALA A 110 -16.03 4.27 -0.85
C ALA A 110 -17.56 4.12 -0.80
N PHE A 111 -18.11 3.65 0.32
CA PHE A 111 -19.56 3.59 0.53
C PHE A 111 -20.18 4.96 0.72
N GLU A 112 -19.57 5.84 1.52
CA GLU A 112 -20.02 7.22 1.67
C GLU A 112 -20.06 7.94 0.32
N ASP A 113 -18.99 7.82 -0.47
CA ASP A 113 -18.93 8.35 -1.84
C ASP A 113 -20.05 7.77 -2.72
N SER A 114 -20.29 6.45 -2.64
CA SER A 114 -21.31 5.79 -3.45
C SER A 114 -22.73 6.20 -3.06
N LEU A 115 -23.01 6.39 -1.78
CA LEU A 115 -24.31 6.83 -1.27
C LEU A 115 -24.58 8.31 -1.58
N ASN A 116 -23.55 9.15 -1.62
CA ASN A 116 -23.67 10.54 -2.06
C ASN A 116 -24.04 10.64 -3.54
N ILE A 117 -23.47 9.77 -4.39
CA ILE A 117 -23.75 9.75 -5.84
C ILE A 117 -25.08 9.05 -6.14
N TYR A 118 -25.37 7.96 -5.43
CA TYR A 118 -26.57 7.16 -5.58
C TYR A 118 -27.31 7.02 -4.26
N PRO A 119 -28.06 8.06 -3.85
CA PRO A 119 -28.84 8.02 -2.62
C PRO A 119 -29.77 6.81 -2.63
N SER A 120 -29.77 6.08 -1.52
CA SER A 120 -30.67 4.95 -1.32
C SER A 120 -31.90 5.42 -0.57
N TYR A 121 -33.07 5.31 -1.20
CA TYR A 121 -34.36 5.70 -0.61
C TYR A 121 -35.09 4.54 0.08
N HIS A 122 -34.59 3.32 -0.07
CA HIS A 122 -35.23 2.10 0.42
C HIS A 122 -34.25 1.25 1.22
N LEU A 123 -34.72 0.74 2.36
CA LEU A 123 -33.95 -0.16 3.24
C LEU A 123 -33.40 -1.38 2.50
N THR A 124 -34.13 -1.87 1.50
CA THR A 124 -33.74 -2.97 0.62
C THR A 124 -32.44 -2.68 -0.13
N ASP A 125 -32.27 -1.44 -0.62
CA ASP A 125 -31.08 -1.04 -1.36
C ASP A 125 -29.89 -0.84 -0.42
N LEU A 126 -30.11 -0.27 0.76
CA LEU A 126 -29.10 -0.21 1.82
C LEU A 126 -28.63 -1.62 2.24
N ALA A 127 -29.54 -2.58 2.37
CA ALA A 127 -29.20 -3.95 2.70
C ALA A 127 -28.32 -4.61 1.62
N LYS A 128 -28.65 -4.42 0.34
CA LYS A 128 -27.86 -4.91 -0.80
C LYS A 128 -26.45 -4.31 -0.84
N ILE A 129 -26.35 -3.01 -0.55
CA ILE A 129 -25.09 -2.26 -0.47
C ILE A 129 -24.22 -2.80 0.68
N TYR A 130 -24.81 -2.96 1.87
CA TYR A 130 -24.10 -3.50 3.03
C TYR A 130 -23.66 -4.97 2.84
N GLN A 131 -24.50 -5.80 2.23
CA GLN A 131 -24.12 -7.17 1.87
C GLN A 131 -22.93 -7.18 0.90
N SER A 132 -22.95 -6.30 -0.10
CA SER A 132 -21.85 -6.14 -1.07
C SER A 132 -20.54 -5.71 -0.39
N ALA A 133 -20.61 -4.84 0.61
CA ALA A 133 -19.47 -4.46 1.46
C ALA A 133 -18.80 -5.67 2.10
N LYS A 134 -19.65 -6.50 2.72
CA LYS A 134 -19.24 -7.66 3.49
C LYS A 134 -18.64 -8.73 2.59
N GLU A 135 -19.24 -8.98 1.42
CA GLU A 135 -18.71 -9.87 0.39
C GLU A 135 -17.35 -9.39 -0.11
N PHE A 136 -17.23 -8.09 -0.42
CA PHE A 136 -15.98 -7.51 -0.88
C PHE A 136 -14.87 -7.64 0.16
N TYR A 137 -15.16 -7.30 1.41
CA TYR A 137 -14.20 -7.40 2.50
C TYR A 137 -13.73 -8.85 2.71
N PHE A 138 -14.65 -9.80 2.65
CA PHE A 138 -14.32 -11.22 2.77
C PHE A 138 -13.39 -11.69 1.64
N GLU A 139 -13.66 -11.28 0.40
CA GLU A 139 -12.78 -11.58 -0.75
C GLU A 139 -11.43 -10.87 -0.65
N ALA A 140 -11.40 -9.63 -0.17
CA ALA A 140 -10.16 -8.89 0.06
C ALA A 140 -9.32 -9.54 1.17
N ALA A 141 -9.94 -10.02 2.26
CA ALA A 141 -9.28 -10.68 3.37
C ALA A 141 -8.77 -12.09 3.00
N LYS A 142 -9.41 -12.77 2.04
CA LYS A 142 -8.91 -14.06 1.49
C LYS A 142 -7.63 -13.90 0.68
N ARG A 143 -7.39 -12.74 0.08
CA ARG A 143 -6.16 -12.50 -0.68
C ARG A 143 -5.01 -12.50 0.31
N THR A 144 -4.28 -13.61 0.36
CA THR A 144 -3.06 -13.73 1.14
C THR A 144 -2.12 -12.60 0.74
N LYS A 145 -1.76 -11.74 1.70
CA LYS A 145 -0.72 -10.74 1.48
C LYS A 145 0.54 -11.52 1.10
N GLU A 146 1.11 -11.21 -0.06
CA GLU A 146 2.39 -11.79 -0.43
C GLU A 146 3.41 -11.49 0.68
N PRO A 147 4.22 -12.47 1.09
CA PRO A 147 5.31 -12.25 2.02
C PRO A 147 6.19 -11.09 1.53
N SER A 148 6.46 -10.14 2.41
CA SER A 148 7.38 -9.05 2.06
C SER A 148 8.79 -9.63 1.95
N LYS A 149 9.35 -9.64 0.73
CA LYS A 149 10.74 -10.05 0.48
C LYS A 149 11.74 -9.31 1.38
N TRP A 150 11.45 -8.07 1.74
CA TRP A 150 12.27 -7.28 2.65
C TRP A 150 12.16 -7.78 4.09
N LYS A 151 10.94 -8.13 4.54
CA LYS A 151 10.72 -8.75 5.85
C LYS A 151 11.44 -10.09 5.95
N GLU A 152 11.31 -10.94 4.94
CA GLU A 152 12.00 -12.24 4.87
C GLU A 152 13.53 -12.05 4.91
N ALA A 153 14.06 -11.08 4.17
CA ALA A 153 15.50 -10.78 4.18
C ALA A 153 15.99 -10.33 5.56
N ILE A 154 15.19 -9.54 6.28
CA ILE A 154 15.49 -9.12 7.65
C ILE A 154 15.42 -10.28 8.62
N GLU A 155 14.36 -11.10 8.56
CA GLU A 155 14.20 -12.27 9.43
C GLU A 155 15.37 -13.24 9.22
N THR A 156 15.72 -13.52 7.96
CA THR A 156 16.90 -14.33 7.61
C THR A 156 18.20 -13.72 8.16
N LYS A 157 18.36 -12.40 8.07
CA LYS A 157 19.56 -11.73 8.59
C LYS A 157 19.62 -11.79 10.12
N ILE A 158 18.49 -11.61 10.80
CA ILE A 158 18.38 -11.72 12.25
C ILE A 158 18.74 -13.14 12.68
N ASP A 159 18.22 -14.16 12.02
CA ASP A 159 18.49 -15.55 12.38
C ASP A 159 19.95 -15.93 12.11
N SER A 160 20.54 -15.44 11.02
CA SER A 160 21.97 -15.55 10.77
C SER A 160 22.80 -14.89 11.87
N LEU A 161 22.45 -13.67 12.30
CA LEU A 161 23.16 -12.98 13.39
C LEU A 161 23.01 -13.72 14.74
N LYS A 162 21.83 -14.29 15.03
CA LYS A 162 21.63 -15.12 16.22
C LYS A 162 22.51 -16.37 16.20
N GLU A 163 22.64 -17.04 15.05
CA GLU A 163 23.54 -18.18 14.88
C GLU A 163 25.00 -17.77 15.14
N GLN A 164 25.44 -16.63 14.59
CA GLN A 164 26.78 -16.10 14.81
C GLN A 164 27.05 -15.78 16.28
N ILE A 165 26.12 -15.10 16.96
CA ILE A 165 26.22 -14.78 18.39
C ILE A 165 26.30 -16.07 19.22
N ASN A 166 25.48 -17.07 18.89
CA ASN A 166 25.51 -18.35 19.60
C ASN A 166 26.88 -19.04 19.48
N LEU A 167 27.46 -19.06 18.27
CA LEU A 167 28.80 -19.62 18.04
C LEU A 167 29.89 -18.89 18.84
N ILE A 168 29.83 -17.55 18.90
CA ILE A 168 30.76 -16.75 19.70
C ILE A 168 30.58 -17.06 21.19
N THR A 169 29.33 -17.14 21.67
CA THR A 169 29.03 -17.43 23.08
C THR A 169 29.55 -18.80 23.51
N ILE A 170 29.37 -19.82 22.67
CA ILE A 170 29.89 -21.19 22.92
C ILE A 170 31.42 -21.17 22.96
N HIS A 171 32.07 -20.40 22.06
CA HIS A 171 33.51 -20.24 22.05
C HIS A 171 34.04 -19.54 23.31
N GLU A 172 33.41 -18.44 23.73
CA GLU A 172 33.76 -17.70 24.96
C GLU A 172 33.62 -18.57 26.22
N ARG A 173 32.68 -19.51 26.22
CA ARG A 173 32.48 -20.49 27.30
C ARG A 173 33.45 -21.68 27.23
N ASN A 174 34.37 -21.73 26.26
CA ASN A 174 35.27 -22.85 26.00
C ASN A 174 34.57 -24.20 25.77
N GLU A 175 33.32 -24.16 25.28
CA GLU A 175 32.56 -25.36 24.97
C GLU A 175 33.05 -25.99 23.64
N LYS A 176 32.85 -27.31 23.48
CA LYS A 176 33.32 -28.04 22.28
C LYS A 176 32.47 -27.70 21.06
N LEU A 177 33.05 -26.95 20.13
CA LEU A 177 32.52 -26.75 18.78
C LEU A 177 32.91 -27.92 17.86
N ASN A 178 32.01 -28.29 16.96
CA ASN A 178 32.28 -29.27 15.91
C ASN A 178 33.16 -28.67 14.79
N LYS A 179 33.61 -29.49 13.82
CA LYS A 179 34.52 -29.03 12.74
C LYS A 179 33.88 -27.95 11.84
N GLU A 180 32.59 -28.04 11.55
CA GLU A 180 31.88 -27.09 10.70
C GLU A 180 31.64 -25.76 11.42
N GLU A 181 31.24 -25.80 12.69
CA GLU A 181 31.05 -24.65 13.57
C GLU A 181 32.35 -23.88 13.78
N LYS A 182 33.48 -24.58 13.94
CA LYS A 182 34.81 -23.95 13.99
C LYS A 182 35.15 -23.21 12.70
N SER A 183 34.85 -23.82 11.54
CA SER A 183 35.09 -23.16 10.24
C SER A 183 34.21 -21.92 10.06
N LYS A 184 32.95 -21.99 10.49
CA LYS A 184 32.04 -20.83 10.50
C LYS A 184 32.53 -19.72 11.44
N LEU A 185 32.98 -20.07 12.64
CA LEU A 185 33.49 -19.13 13.64
C LEU A 185 34.75 -18.39 13.14
N ILE A 186 35.69 -19.09 12.54
CA ILE A 186 36.89 -18.48 11.95
C ILE A 186 36.50 -17.44 10.91
N LYS A 187 35.58 -17.77 10.00
CA LYS A 187 35.07 -16.82 9.00
C LYS A 187 34.38 -15.59 9.60
N ILE A 188 33.71 -15.74 10.74
CA ILE A 188 33.08 -14.63 11.46
C ILE A 188 34.15 -13.71 12.06
N LEU A 189 35.19 -14.28 12.66
CA LEU A 189 36.29 -13.54 13.30
C LEU A 189 37.27 -12.90 12.29
N GLU A 190 37.42 -13.48 11.11
CA GLU A 190 38.30 -12.99 10.03
C GLU A 190 37.62 -11.97 9.10
N MET A 191 36.33 -11.68 9.28
CA MET A 191 35.65 -10.69 8.44
C MET A 191 36.19 -9.27 8.74
N PRO A 192 36.70 -8.54 7.72
CA PRO A 192 37.17 -7.18 7.91
C PRO A 192 35.99 -6.27 8.26
N THR A 193 36.12 -5.55 9.38
CA THR A 193 35.23 -4.46 9.77
C THR A 193 35.35 -3.34 8.75
N SER A 194 34.51 -3.38 7.72
CA SER A 194 34.33 -2.26 6.80
C SER A 194 33.41 -1.25 7.48
N TYR A 195 34.04 -0.24 8.09
CA TYR A 195 33.38 0.98 8.58
C TYR A 195 33.03 1.90 7.41
#